data_AF-A0A2D0N7H7-F1
#
_entry.id   AF-A0A2D0N7H7-F1
#
_cell.length_a   1.000
_cell.length_b   1.000
_cell.length_c   1.000
_cell.angle_alpha   90.00
_cell.angle_beta   90.00
_cell.angle_gamma   90.00
#
_symmetry.space_group_name_H-M   'P 1'
#
loop_
_entity.id
_entity.type
_entity.pdbx_description
1 polymer ?
#
loop_
_entity_poly.entity_id
_entity_poly.type
_entity_poly.pdbx_seq_one_letter_code
_entity_poly.pdbx_strand_id
1 'polypeptide(L)'
;MIIRTLFCLSKTLIFLFYTNITLSQDRAIHLSKSIQCILGGVTSNERKESVALSDANEQVKRTIKDILNQVGLPANFQLYSSSIEDIVIGVNNGQRFIIFPDKLIKNLNTNSTSYWSTIGILVHHLGHHLLGHTIQADEISFEHELDADRWSGFLLGRLGASVKEAEMLSEVKRPSVKRLQAVLEGYKRFISLVEEGKTIIGEQAMIENRLYSIMRVNGLIWMTQDLDFKFSNSKCYEDDCDRYPGSRLYNWQDAKNVCESLGWRLPTNEEWELMIKTLVGSQLIDNEMKSKVKFDHLIKDDGDGFAARLGGKYTMGKFTDIGAAAYYWSSTEVPGTANTFSCYLQINYKNVAIIGHSKSNFFSCRCVKEVQPYSSE
;
A
#
# COMPACT_ATOMS: atom_id res chain seq x y z
N MET A 1 25.47 64.74 -44.51
CA MET A 1 25.28 63.56 -45.38
C MET A 1 24.40 62.55 -44.65
N ILE A 2 23.12 62.53 -45.01
CA ILE A 2 22.10 61.45 -44.93
C ILE A 2 22.05 60.54 -43.66
N ILE A 3 21.01 60.78 -42.84
CA ILE A 3 19.98 59.86 -42.26
C ILE A 3 20.40 58.42 -41.88
N ARG A 4 20.18 58.02 -40.61
CA ARG A 4 19.24 56.93 -40.22
C ARG A 4 19.14 56.61 -38.70
N THR A 5 17.90 56.79 -38.20
CA THR A 5 17.11 55.90 -37.30
C THR A 5 17.47 55.67 -35.82
N LEU A 6 16.58 56.25 -34.99
CA LEU A 6 15.75 55.69 -33.92
C LEU A 6 16.30 55.40 -32.49
N PHE A 7 15.50 55.95 -31.56
CA PHE A 7 15.66 56.09 -30.12
C PHE A 7 15.64 54.75 -29.35
N CYS A 8 16.45 54.71 -28.29
CA CYS A 8 16.53 53.66 -27.27
C CYS A 8 16.16 54.28 -25.91
N LEU A 9 15.12 53.77 -25.23
CA LEU A 9 14.77 54.04 -23.82
C LEU A 9 13.90 52.84 -23.35
N SER A 10 14.44 51.80 -22.73
CA SER A 10 14.82 51.63 -21.30
C SER A 10 13.67 51.74 -20.28
N LYS A 11 13.17 50.55 -19.88
CA LYS A 11 12.73 50.07 -18.54
C LYS A 11 11.56 50.82 -17.88
N THR A 12 10.33 50.28 -17.89
CA THR A 12 9.76 49.19 -17.04
C THR A 12 9.52 49.57 -15.57
N LEU A 13 8.29 49.96 -15.24
CA LEU A 13 7.63 49.69 -13.95
C LEU A 13 6.12 49.95 -14.09
N ILE A 14 5.34 48.91 -14.39
CA ILE A 14 3.87 48.92 -14.26
C ILE A 14 3.50 47.79 -13.31
N PHE A 15 2.98 48.17 -12.15
CA PHE A 15 2.31 47.29 -11.20
C PHE A 15 1.03 46.76 -11.86
N LEU A 16 1.02 45.50 -12.30
CA LEU A 16 -0.21 44.77 -12.60
C LEU A 16 -0.58 43.92 -11.39
N PHE A 17 -1.65 44.33 -10.71
CA PHE A 17 -2.41 43.48 -9.80
C PHE A 17 -2.93 42.28 -10.62
N TYR A 18 -2.22 41.15 -10.55
CA TYR A 18 -2.80 39.87 -10.96
C TYR A 18 -3.74 39.43 -9.84
N THR A 19 -5.03 39.75 -9.99
CA THR A 19 -6.07 38.95 -9.36
C THR A 19 -5.95 37.55 -9.95
N ASN A 20 -5.46 36.60 -9.15
CA ASN A 20 -5.55 35.17 -9.45
C ASN A 20 -7.03 34.78 -9.44
N ILE A 21 -7.72 35.02 -10.55
CA ILE A 21 -8.97 34.32 -10.84
C ILE A 21 -8.52 32.92 -11.24
N THR A 22 -8.54 31.99 -10.28
CA THR A 22 -8.56 30.57 -10.58
C THR A 22 -9.85 30.28 -11.33
N LEU A 23 -9.82 30.39 -12.65
CA LEU A 23 -10.83 29.78 -13.51
C LEU A 23 -10.66 28.28 -13.35
N SER A 24 -11.47 27.66 -12.48
CA SER A 24 -11.76 26.24 -12.63
C SER A 24 -12.46 26.08 -13.97
N GLN A 25 -11.73 25.64 -15.00
CA GLN A 25 -12.38 25.16 -16.20
C GLN A 25 -13.22 23.95 -15.77
N ASP A 26 -14.54 24.10 -15.77
CA ASP A 26 -15.47 22.99 -15.57
C ASP A 26 -15.19 21.95 -16.66
N ARG A 27 -14.44 20.91 -16.32
CA ARG A 27 -14.20 19.77 -17.20
C ARG A 27 -15.45 18.89 -17.17
N ALA A 28 -16.08 18.74 -18.32
CA ALA A 28 -17.16 17.77 -18.53
C ALA A 28 -16.68 16.65 -19.45
N ILE A 29 -16.93 15.40 -19.08
CA ILE A 29 -16.70 14.23 -19.94
C ILE A 29 -18.04 13.71 -20.43
N HIS A 30 -18.19 13.56 -21.74
CA HIS A 30 -19.31 12.84 -22.35
C HIS A 30 -19.13 11.33 -22.13
N LEU A 31 -20.03 10.73 -21.36
CA LEU A 31 -19.99 9.31 -20.94
C LEU A 31 -20.43 8.33 -22.05
N SER A 32 -20.37 8.70 -23.33
CA SER A 32 -20.99 7.95 -24.43
C SER A 32 -20.33 6.60 -24.76
N LYS A 33 -19.14 6.31 -24.19
CA LYS A 33 -18.40 5.05 -24.36
C LYS A 33 -17.94 4.39 -23.05
N SER A 34 -18.37 4.88 -21.90
CA SER A 34 -18.05 4.24 -20.62
C SER A 34 -19.13 3.23 -20.27
N ILE A 35 -18.80 1.95 -20.33
CA ILE A 35 -19.69 0.88 -19.87
C ILE A 35 -19.70 0.94 -18.34
N GLN A 36 -20.79 1.46 -17.78
CA GLN A 36 -20.98 1.58 -16.35
C GLN A 36 -21.59 0.28 -15.81
N CYS A 37 -20.85 -0.39 -14.91
CA CYS A 37 -21.45 -1.39 -14.02
C CYS A 37 -22.23 -0.64 -12.94
N ILE A 38 -23.51 -0.34 -13.17
CA ILE A 38 -24.36 0.23 -12.12
C ILE A 38 -24.61 -0.86 -11.06
N LEU A 39 -24.30 -0.57 -9.80
CA LEU A 39 -24.82 -1.28 -8.62
C LEU A 39 -26.33 -1.53 -8.79
N GLY A 40 -26.72 -2.69 -9.30
CA GLY A 40 -28.13 -2.95 -9.59
C GLY A 40 -28.51 -3.21 -11.04
N GLY A 41 -27.61 -3.70 -11.90
CA GLY A 41 -27.80 -4.44 -13.17
C GLY A 41 -29.00 -4.19 -14.12
N VAL A 42 -28.61 -4.14 -15.40
CA VAL A 42 -29.38 -4.14 -16.66
C VAL A 42 -29.89 -2.78 -17.13
N THR A 43 -29.56 -2.58 -18.42
CA THR A 43 -29.81 -1.50 -19.39
C THR A 43 -30.86 -0.43 -19.06
N SER A 44 -30.45 0.83 -19.24
CA SER A 44 -30.93 1.73 -20.29
C SER A 44 -31.05 3.20 -19.86
N ASN A 45 -30.63 4.09 -20.77
CA ASN A 45 -31.33 5.34 -21.11
C ASN A 45 -31.58 6.45 -20.06
N GLU A 46 -30.67 6.70 -19.11
CA GLU A 46 -30.56 8.04 -18.52
C GLU A 46 -29.15 8.61 -18.72
N ARG A 47 -28.93 9.11 -19.94
CA ARG A 47 -27.75 9.92 -20.28
C ARG A 47 -27.81 11.25 -19.54
N LYS A 48 -27.10 11.38 -18.41
CA LYS A 48 -26.57 12.70 -18.03
C LYS A 48 -25.48 13.04 -19.03
N GLU A 49 -25.81 13.90 -20.00
CA GLU A 49 -24.94 14.26 -21.12
C GLU A 49 -23.62 14.89 -20.68
N SER A 50 -23.56 15.48 -19.48
CA SER A 50 -22.33 15.97 -18.88
C SER A 50 -22.38 15.84 -17.36
N VAL A 51 -21.23 15.52 -16.77
CA VAL A 51 -21.01 15.46 -15.33
C VAL A 51 -19.87 16.41 -15.01
N ALA A 52 -20.06 17.30 -14.02
CA ALA A 52 -19.01 18.18 -13.53
C ALA A 52 -17.94 17.36 -12.80
N LEU A 53 -16.68 17.58 -13.16
CA LEU A 53 -15.55 16.86 -12.62
C LEU A 53 -14.66 17.80 -11.82
N SER A 54 -14.25 17.32 -10.65
CA SER A 54 -13.13 17.87 -9.90
C SER A 54 -11.95 16.91 -10.00
N ASP A 55 -10.72 17.40 -9.86
CA ASP A 55 -9.57 16.51 -9.74
C ASP A 55 -9.70 15.68 -8.45
N ALA A 56 -9.41 14.38 -8.54
CA ALA A 56 -9.44 13.52 -7.37
C ALA A 56 -8.39 13.97 -6.34
N ASN A 57 -8.70 13.79 -5.04
CA ASN A 57 -7.78 14.15 -3.97
C ASN A 57 -6.56 13.20 -3.92
N GLU A 58 -5.52 13.59 -3.17
CA GLU A 58 -4.29 12.81 -3.05
C GLU A 58 -4.51 11.41 -2.47
N GLN A 59 -5.53 11.23 -1.62
CA GLN A 59 -5.86 9.92 -1.06
C GLN A 59 -6.32 8.95 -2.16
N VAL A 60 -7.25 9.35 -3.02
CA VAL A 60 -7.72 8.54 -4.15
C VAL A 60 -6.57 8.21 -5.10
N LYS A 61 -5.71 9.20 -5.41
CA LYS A 61 -4.53 8.98 -6.26
C LYS A 61 -3.58 7.94 -5.69
N ARG A 62 -3.31 8.00 -4.38
CA ARG A 62 -2.50 7.01 -3.66
C ARG A 62 -3.16 5.63 -3.71
N THR A 63 -4.43 5.52 -3.28
CA THR A 63 -5.16 4.25 -3.29
C THR A 63 -5.16 3.55 -4.65
N ILE A 64 -5.40 4.28 -5.75
CA ILE A 64 -5.33 3.69 -7.11
C ILE A 64 -3.92 3.21 -7.43
N LYS A 65 -2.90 4.03 -7.16
CA LYS A 65 -1.51 3.67 -7.40
C LYS A 65 -1.14 2.40 -6.63
N ASP A 66 -1.54 2.33 -5.37
CA ASP A 66 -1.29 1.22 -4.46
C ASP A 66 -1.94 -0.08 -4.93
N ILE A 67 -3.20 -0.04 -5.38
CA ILE A 67 -3.90 -1.18 -5.99
C ILE A 67 -3.19 -1.64 -7.27
N LEU A 68 -2.80 -0.71 -8.15
CA LEU A 68 -2.17 -1.07 -9.43
C LEU A 68 -0.75 -1.63 -9.24
N ASN A 69 -0.02 -1.17 -8.22
CA ASN A 69 1.28 -1.73 -7.85
C ASN A 69 1.19 -3.22 -7.48
N GLN A 70 0.09 -3.65 -6.83
CA GLN A 70 -0.13 -5.07 -6.48
C GLN A 70 -0.13 -6.02 -7.68
N VAL A 71 -0.52 -5.49 -8.84
CA VAL A 71 -0.57 -6.22 -10.11
C VAL A 71 0.53 -5.81 -11.08
N GLY A 72 1.52 -5.05 -10.61
CA GLY A 72 2.68 -4.61 -11.42
C GLY A 72 2.32 -3.64 -12.55
N LEU A 73 1.22 -2.91 -12.42
CA LEU A 73 0.75 -1.96 -13.45
C LEU A 73 1.07 -0.52 -13.05
N PRO A 74 1.53 0.33 -14.00
CA PRO A 74 1.68 1.76 -13.75
C PRO A 74 0.30 2.43 -13.60
N ALA A 75 0.22 3.45 -12.75
CA ALA A 75 -0.99 4.27 -12.56
C ALA A 75 -1.24 5.20 -13.76
N ASN A 76 -1.80 4.66 -14.84
CA ASN A 76 -2.04 5.34 -16.11
C ASN A 76 -3.49 5.84 -16.29
N PHE A 77 -4.12 6.30 -15.20
CA PHE A 77 -5.48 6.82 -15.20
C PHE A 77 -5.52 8.31 -14.87
N GLN A 78 -6.39 9.05 -15.55
CA GLN A 78 -6.85 10.35 -15.08
C GLN A 78 -7.90 10.16 -14.00
N LEU A 79 -7.72 10.80 -12.86
CA LEU A 79 -8.54 10.57 -11.68
C LEU A 79 -9.37 11.81 -11.37
N TYR A 80 -10.68 11.63 -11.38
CA TYR A 80 -11.66 12.67 -11.12
C TYR A 80 -12.56 12.29 -9.94
N SER A 81 -13.15 13.27 -9.28
CA SER A 81 -14.25 13.09 -8.35
C SER A 81 -15.50 13.82 -8.83
N SER A 82 -16.67 13.30 -8.45
CA SER A 82 -17.95 13.90 -8.78
C SER A 82 -19.07 13.42 -7.86
N SER A 83 -20.23 14.06 -7.95
CA SER A 83 -21.44 13.73 -7.18
C SER A 83 -22.21 12.51 -7.72
N ILE A 84 -21.57 11.69 -8.55
CA ILE A 84 -22.13 10.45 -9.08
C ILE A 84 -22.32 9.40 -7.98
N GLU A 85 -23.10 8.36 -8.26
CA GLU A 85 -23.45 7.34 -7.26
C GLU A 85 -22.48 6.16 -7.20
N ASP A 86 -21.89 5.78 -8.33
CA ASP A 86 -20.96 4.65 -8.45
C ASP A 86 -19.69 5.05 -9.22
N ILE A 87 -18.63 4.27 -9.06
CA ILE A 87 -17.35 4.47 -9.75
C ILE A 87 -17.55 4.24 -11.25
N VAL A 88 -16.92 5.10 -12.06
CA VAL A 88 -16.96 5.00 -13.51
C VAL A 88 -15.54 4.87 -14.03
N ILE A 89 -15.26 3.82 -14.79
CA ILE A 89 -13.97 3.60 -15.44
C ILE A 89 -14.18 3.51 -16.95
N GLY A 90 -13.34 4.19 -17.71
CA GLY A 90 -13.47 4.19 -19.16
C GLY A 90 -12.25 4.71 -19.89
N VAL A 91 -12.40 4.83 -21.20
CA VAL A 91 -11.40 5.43 -22.10
C VAL A 91 -12.04 6.58 -22.84
N ASN A 92 -11.44 7.77 -22.76
CA ASN A 92 -11.82 8.93 -23.53
C ASN A 92 -10.59 9.46 -24.29
N ASN A 93 -10.69 9.63 -25.61
CA ASN A 93 -9.59 10.10 -26.47
C ASN A 93 -8.26 9.33 -26.27
N GLY A 94 -8.34 8.00 -26.08
CA GLY A 94 -7.17 7.14 -25.86
C GLY A 94 -6.57 7.22 -24.45
N GLN A 95 -7.14 8.02 -23.56
CA GLN A 95 -6.71 8.15 -22.17
C GLN A 95 -7.70 7.44 -21.24
N ARG A 96 -7.18 6.62 -20.33
CA ARG A 96 -7.98 5.93 -19.32
C ARG A 96 -8.37 6.93 -18.22
N PHE A 97 -9.59 6.86 -17.73
CA PHE A 97 -10.05 7.71 -16.64
C PHE A 97 -10.85 6.91 -15.61
N ILE A 98 -10.85 7.40 -14.36
CA ILE A 98 -11.71 6.94 -13.28
C ILE A 98 -12.41 8.14 -12.67
N ILE A 99 -13.73 8.08 -12.52
CA ILE A 99 -14.52 9.05 -11.77
C ILE A 99 -14.98 8.40 -10.48
N PHE A 100 -14.60 8.98 -9.36
CA PHE A 100 -14.94 8.52 -8.02
C PHE A 100 -16.12 9.30 -7.42
N PRO A 101 -17.13 8.62 -6.85
CA PRO A 101 -18.16 9.25 -6.04
C PRO A 101 -17.59 9.95 -4.80
N ASP A 102 -17.96 11.21 -4.57
CA ASP A 102 -17.57 11.96 -3.38
C ASP A 102 -17.97 11.24 -2.07
N LYS A 103 -19.07 10.49 -2.10
CA LYS A 103 -19.56 9.70 -0.95
C LYS A 103 -18.61 8.57 -0.58
N LEU A 104 -18.02 7.89 -1.56
CA LEU A 104 -17.11 6.77 -1.34
C LEU A 104 -15.73 7.23 -0.86
N ILE A 105 -15.29 8.43 -1.28
CA ILE A 105 -14.00 9.00 -0.84
C ILE A 105 -13.93 9.12 0.68
N LYS A 106 -15.05 9.39 1.36
CA LYS A 106 -15.09 9.51 2.83
C LYS A 106 -14.75 8.21 3.54
N ASN A 107 -15.11 7.07 2.95
CA ASN A 107 -14.88 5.75 3.52
C ASN A 107 -13.41 5.32 3.43
N LEU A 108 -12.64 5.93 2.49
CA LEU A 108 -11.20 5.69 2.33
C LEU A 108 -10.35 6.20 3.51
N ASN A 109 -10.95 6.91 4.47
CA ASN A 109 -10.27 7.45 5.66
C ASN A 109 -10.62 6.69 6.95
N THR A 110 -11.14 5.46 6.87
CA THR A 110 -11.59 4.69 8.03
C THR A 110 -10.94 3.30 8.07
N ASN A 111 -10.62 2.76 9.26
CA ASN A 111 -10.28 1.33 9.42
C ASN A 111 -11.53 0.49 9.66
N SER A 112 -12.59 0.77 8.90
CA SER A 112 -13.88 0.13 9.11
C SER A 112 -14.20 -0.83 7.98
N THR A 113 -15.19 -1.68 8.21
CA THR A 113 -15.88 -2.44 7.16
C THR A 113 -16.17 -1.60 5.90
N SER A 114 -16.51 -0.30 6.06
CA SER A 114 -16.81 0.58 4.92
C SER A 114 -15.60 0.85 4.01
N TYR A 115 -14.37 0.75 4.53
CA TYR A 115 -13.15 0.86 3.73
C TYR A 115 -13.03 -0.33 2.78
N TRP A 116 -13.09 -1.56 3.30
CA TRP A 116 -12.96 -2.76 2.48
C TRP A 116 -14.12 -2.91 1.49
N SER A 117 -15.33 -2.52 1.86
CA SER A 117 -16.43 -2.41 0.90
C SER A 117 -16.10 -1.45 -0.25
N THR A 118 -15.52 -0.28 0.05
CA THR A 118 -15.15 0.71 -0.96
C THR A 118 -14.01 0.22 -1.85
N ILE A 119 -12.96 -0.36 -1.26
CA ILE A 119 -11.86 -0.97 -2.00
C ILE A 119 -12.36 -2.13 -2.86
N GLY A 120 -13.23 -2.99 -2.34
CA GLY A 120 -13.85 -4.08 -3.07
C GLY A 120 -14.63 -3.60 -4.29
N ILE A 121 -15.45 -2.55 -4.14
CA ILE A 121 -16.17 -1.94 -5.28
C ILE A 121 -15.18 -1.43 -6.32
N LEU A 122 -14.17 -0.68 -5.90
CA LEU A 122 -13.16 -0.12 -6.79
C LEU A 122 -12.40 -1.22 -7.55
N VAL A 123 -11.94 -2.23 -6.84
CA VAL A 123 -11.25 -3.39 -7.40
C VAL A 123 -12.17 -4.09 -8.39
N HIS A 124 -13.44 -4.33 -8.06
CA HIS A 124 -14.39 -4.93 -9.01
C HIS A 124 -14.50 -4.14 -10.33
N HIS A 125 -14.63 -2.81 -10.25
CA HIS A 125 -14.67 -1.95 -11.45
C HIS A 125 -13.33 -1.96 -12.22
N LEU A 126 -12.19 -1.96 -11.52
CA LEU A 126 -10.88 -2.13 -12.14
C LEU A 126 -10.75 -3.49 -12.83
N GLY A 127 -11.33 -4.55 -12.26
CA GLY A 127 -11.40 -5.89 -12.84
C GLY A 127 -12.08 -5.87 -14.20
N HIS A 128 -13.26 -5.26 -14.32
CA HIS A 128 -13.92 -5.07 -15.62
C HIS A 128 -13.05 -4.33 -16.64
N HIS A 129 -12.28 -3.34 -16.19
CA HIS A 129 -11.44 -2.59 -17.09
C HIS A 129 -10.17 -3.35 -17.52
N LEU A 130 -9.49 -3.99 -16.58
CA LEU A 130 -8.22 -4.69 -16.81
C LEU A 130 -8.40 -6.05 -17.47
N LEU A 131 -9.54 -6.72 -17.26
CA LEU A 131 -9.92 -7.94 -17.98
C LEU A 131 -10.50 -7.65 -19.38
N GLY A 132 -10.64 -6.37 -19.75
CA GLY A 132 -11.09 -5.96 -21.08
C GLY A 132 -12.60 -5.94 -21.28
N HIS A 133 -13.41 -6.21 -20.25
CA HIS A 133 -14.88 -6.20 -20.33
C HIS A 133 -15.43 -4.82 -20.75
N THR A 134 -14.75 -3.73 -20.37
CA THR A 134 -15.15 -2.35 -20.78
C THR A 134 -14.65 -1.91 -22.15
N ILE A 135 -13.81 -2.73 -22.80
CA ILE A 135 -13.16 -2.40 -24.09
C ILE A 135 -13.69 -3.28 -25.22
N GLN A 136 -13.96 -4.55 -24.93
CA GLN A 136 -14.26 -5.57 -25.94
C GLN A 136 -15.75 -5.90 -26.04
N ALA A 137 -16.52 -5.70 -24.97
CA ALA A 137 -17.93 -6.05 -24.93
C ALA A 137 -18.79 -4.79 -25.11
N ASP A 138 -19.91 -4.89 -25.81
CA ASP A 138 -20.91 -3.82 -25.87
C ASP A 138 -21.75 -3.75 -24.58
N GLU A 139 -21.85 -4.87 -23.85
CA GLU A 139 -22.56 -4.99 -22.57
C GLU A 139 -21.81 -5.90 -21.58
N ILE A 140 -21.96 -5.62 -20.28
CA ILE A 140 -21.40 -6.48 -19.21
C ILE A 140 -22.34 -7.66 -18.99
N SER A 141 -21.85 -8.87 -19.25
CA SER A 141 -22.58 -10.12 -19.03
C SER A 141 -22.45 -10.57 -17.57
N PHE A 142 -23.29 -11.52 -17.16
CA PHE A 142 -23.16 -12.14 -15.84
C PHE A 142 -21.81 -12.83 -15.64
N GLU A 143 -21.24 -13.44 -16.68
CA GLU A 143 -19.91 -14.06 -16.59
C GLU A 143 -18.81 -13.01 -16.40
N HIS A 144 -18.92 -11.85 -17.06
CA HIS A 144 -18.00 -10.73 -16.83
C HIS A 144 -18.03 -10.23 -15.38
N GLU A 145 -19.20 -10.24 -14.72
CA GLU A 145 -19.33 -9.92 -13.28
C GLU A 145 -18.63 -10.96 -12.41
N LEU A 146 -18.79 -12.26 -12.72
CA LEU A 146 -18.13 -13.34 -11.97
C LEU A 146 -16.60 -13.27 -12.12
N ASP A 147 -16.10 -12.94 -13.31
CA ASP A 147 -14.67 -12.77 -13.54
C ASP A 147 -14.11 -11.57 -12.78
N ALA A 148 -14.85 -10.45 -12.74
CA ALA A 148 -14.50 -9.29 -11.92
C ALA A 148 -14.54 -9.61 -10.41
N ASP A 149 -15.50 -10.42 -9.95
CA ASP A 149 -15.60 -10.88 -8.55
C ASP A 149 -14.45 -11.81 -8.16
N ARG A 150 -14.08 -12.79 -9.01
CA ARG A 150 -12.89 -13.63 -8.82
C ARG A 150 -11.62 -12.80 -8.76
N TRP A 151 -11.45 -11.87 -9.69
CA TRP A 151 -10.31 -10.95 -9.68
C TRP A 151 -10.27 -10.14 -8.37
N SER A 152 -11.44 -9.70 -7.91
CA SER A 152 -11.55 -8.90 -6.68
C SER A 152 -11.18 -9.68 -5.44
N GLY A 153 -11.69 -10.90 -5.27
CA GLY A 153 -11.34 -11.75 -4.14
C GLY A 153 -9.84 -12.03 -4.07
N PHE A 154 -9.20 -12.30 -5.22
CA PHE A 154 -7.76 -12.48 -5.28
C PHE A 154 -7.00 -11.22 -4.87
N LEU A 155 -7.36 -10.06 -5.41
CA LEU A 155 -6.63 -8.82 -5.15
C LEU A 155 -6.87 -8.27 -3.73
N LEU A 156 -8.08 -8.43 -3.18
CA LEU A 156 -8.39 -8.07 -1.80
C LEU A 156 -7.51 -8.85 -0.81
N GLY A 157 -7.31 -10.15 -1.04
CA GLY A 157 -6.37 -10.94 -0.24
C GLY A 157 -4.94 -10.40 -0.31
N ARG A 158 -4.48 -10.01 -1.51
CA ARG A 158 -3.16 -9.38 -1.70
C ARG A 158 -3.01 -8.02 -1.03
N LEU A 159 -4.09 -7.23 -1.00
CA LEU A 159 -4.16 -5.96 -0.28
C LEU A 159 -4.26 -6.14 1.24
N GLY A 160 -4.37 -7.37 1.74
CA GLY A 160 -4.40 -7.66 3.17
C GLY A 160 -5.79 -7.76 3.80
N ALA A 161 -6.86 -7.77 3.00
CA ALA A 161 -8.20 -8.04 3.51
C ALA A 161 -8.28 -9.46 4.08
N SER A 162 -9.05 -9.63 5.15
CA SER A 162 -9.51 -10.94 5.61
C SER A 162 -10.57 -11.50 4.65
N VAL A 163 -10.82 -12.81 4.74
CA VAL A 163 -11.87 -13.45 3.95
C VAL A 163 -13.24 -12.81 4.20
N LYS A 164 -13.56 -12.50 5.46
CA LYS A 164 -14.83 -11.84 5.84
C LYS A 164 -14.96 -10.45 5.21
N GLU A 165 -13.88 -9.69 5.18
CA GLU A 165 -13.86 -8.37 4.52
C GLU A 165 -14.00 -8.50 3.00
N ALA A 166 -13.47 -9.57 2.40
CA ALA A 166 -13.66 -9.84 0.97
C ALA A 166 -15.10 -10.26 0.65
N GLU A 167 -15.71 -11.12 1.48
CA GLU A 167 -17.10 -11.61 1.31
C GLU A 167 -18.13 -10.47 1.27
N MET A 168 -17.89 -9.39 2.02
CA MET A 168 -18.74 -8.19 2.06
C MET A 168 -18.91 -7.53 0.67
N LEU A 169 -18.01 -7.75 -0.28
CA LEU A 169 -18.19 -7.28 -1.66
C LEU A 169 -19.48 -7.83 -2.28
N SER A 170 -19.78 -9.10 -2.03
CA SER A 170 -20.97 -9.77 -2.56
C SER A 170 -22.27 -9.30 -1.91
N GLU A 171 -22.19 -8.75 -0.70
CA GLU A 171 -23.35 -8.14 -0.02
C GLU A 171 -23.67 -6.77 -0.59
N VAL A 172 -22.62 -5.99 -0.92
CA VAL A 172 -22.74 -4.65 -1.49
C VAL A 172 -23.21 -4.71 -2.94
N LYS A 173 -22.75 -5.69 -3.71
CA LYS A 173 -23.08 -5.88 -5.13
C LYS A 173 -24.13 -6.98 -5.27
N ARG A 174 -25.39 -6.63 -5.61
CA ARG A 174 -26.52 -7.55 -5.91
C ARG A 174 -26.31 -8.98 -5.38
N PRO A 175 -26.70 -9.26 -4.13
CA PRO A 175 -26.41 -10.51 -3.46
C PRO A 175 -26.78 -11.73 -4.31
N SER A 176 -25.79 -12.59 -4.56
CA SER A 176 -25.94 -13.81 -5.33
C SER A 176 -24.93 -14.83 -4.82
N VAL A 177 -25.40 -16.06 -4.58
CA VAL A 177 -24.53 -17.17 -4.14
C VAL A 177 -23.39 -17.39 -5.12
N LYS A 178 -23.64 -17.26 -6.43
CA LYS A 178 -22.61 -17.41 -7.46
C LYS A 178 -21.55 -16.30 -7.39
N ARG A 179 -21.96 -15.07 -7.09
CA ARG A 179 -21.03 -13.92 -6.95
C ARG A 179 -20.17 -14.06 -5.72
N LEU A 180 -20.77 -14.40 -4.57
CA LEU A 180 -20.02 -14.73 -3.35
C LEU A 180 -19.03 -15.86 -3.61
N GLN A 181 -19.45 -16.93 -4.28
CA GLN A 181 -18.57 -18.03 -4.62
C GLN A 181 -17.41 -17.59 -5.53
N ALA A 182 -17.65 -16.73 -6.52
CA ALA A 182 -16.61 -16.15 -7.36
C ALA A 182 -15.58 -15.36 -6.55
N VAL A 183 -16.01 -14.50 -5.62
CA VAL A 183 -15.10 -13.80 -4.69
C VAL A 183 -14.25 -14.80 -3.89
N LEU A 184 -14.88 -15.83 -3.33
CA LEU A 184 -14.21 -16.85 -2.54
C LEU A 184 -13.23 -17.70 -3.36
N GLU A 185 -13.55 -18.03 -4.61
CA GLU A 185 -12.63 -18.71 -5.54
C GLU A 185 -11.37 -17.89 -5.80
N GLY A 186 -11.53 -16.58 -6.02
CA GLY A 186 -10.43 -15.64 -6.14
C GLY A 186 -9.54 -15.59 -4.90
N TYR A 187 -10.18 -15.47 -3.73
CA TYR A 187 -9.48 -15.40 -2.45
C TYR A 187 -8.74 -16.72 -2.12
N LYS A 188 -9.35 -17.88 -2.41
CA LYS A 188 -8.71 -19.20 -2.29
C LYS A 188 -7.45 -19.32 -3.13
N ARG A 189 -7.47 -18.82 -4.36
CA ARG A 189 -6.27 -18.80 -5.22
C ARG A 189 -5.15 -17.96 -4.60
N PHE A 190 -5.49 -16.87 -3.92
CA PHE A 190 -4.50 -16.09 -3.19
C PHE A 190 -3.93 -16.90 -2.01
N ILE A 191 -4.78 -17.54 -1.20
CA ILE A 191 -4.35 -18.38 -0.07
C ILE A 191 -3.46 -19.54 -0.52
N SER A 192 -3.78 -20.20 -1.64
CA SER A 192 -2.98 -21.32 -2.13
C SER A 192 -1.55 -20.91 -2.47
N LEU A 193 -1.31 -19.67 -2.96
CA LEU A 193 0.04 -19.17 -3.17
C LEU A 193 0.82 -19.05 -1.86
N VAL A 194 0.14 -18.63 -0.80
CA VAL A 194 0.73 -18.47 0.53
C VAL A 194 1.03 -19.83 1.17
N GLU A 195 0.10 -20.78 1.07
CA GLU A 195 0.24 -22.15 1.59
C GLU A 195 1.34 -22.95 0.87
N GLU A 196 1.53 -22.71 -0.43
CA GLU A 196 2.65 -23.24 -1.20
C GLU A 196 4.02 -22.66 -0.78
N GLY A 197 4.04 -21.78 0.22
CA GLY A 197 5.25 -21.15 0.74
C GLY A 197 5.86 -20.14 -0.24
N LYS A 198 5.11 -19.68 -1.25
CA LYS A 198 5.61 -18.67 -2.18
C LYS A 198 5.77 -17.36 -1.44
N THR A 199 6.94 -16.75 -1.60
CA THR A 199 7.15 -15.39 -1.12
C THR A 199 6.33 -14.44 -1.98
N ILE A 200 5.47 -13.63 -1.34
CA ILE A 200 4.68 -12.59 -2.02
C ILE A 200 5.21 -11.24 -1.57
N ILE A 201 5.69 -10.47 -2.52
CA ILE A 201 6.35 -9.17 -2.34
C ILE A 201 5.48 -8.04 -2.90
N GLY A 202 5.77 -6.81 -2.48
CA GLY A 202 5.11 -5.61 -2.99
C GLY A 202 3.67 -5.45 -2.50
N GLU A 203 3.27 -6.23 -1.51
CA GLU A 203 1.97 -6.09 -0.87
C GLU A 203 1.92 -4.86 0.02
N GLN A 204 0.72 -4.36 0.26
CA GLN A 204 0.48 -3.29 1.22
C GLN A 204 -0.68 -3.68 2.12
N ALA A 205 -0.60 -3.30 3.38
CA ALA A 205 -1.67 -3.47 4.35
C ALA A 205 -2.07 -2.12 4.94
N MET A 206 -3.39 -1.93 5.09
CA MET A 206 -3.96 -0.78 5.77
C MET A 206 -3.91 -1.01 7.28
N ILE A 207 -3.21 -0.14 8.02
CA ILE A 207 -3.05 -0.22 9.47
C ILE A 207 -3.23 1.18 10.04
N GLU A 208 -4.28 1.38 10.83
CA GLU A 208 -4.62 2.68 11.44
C GLU A 208 -4.63 3.87 10.45
N ASN A 209 -5.30 3.69 9.31
CA ASN A 209 -5.42 4.64 8.19
C ASN A 209 -4.09 4.97 7.50
N ARG A 210 -3.05 4.16 7.71
CA ARG A 210 -1.77 4.25 7.01
C ARG A 210 -1.43 2.97 6.27
N LEU A 211 -1.05 3.10 5.00
CA LEU A 211 -0.59 1.96 4.21
C LEU A 211 0.85 1.66 4.60
N TYR A 212 1.10 0.41 4.93
CA TYR A 212 2.43 -0.12 5.18
C TYR A 212 2.75 -1.14 4.10
N SER A 213 3.93 -1.02 3.51
CA SER A 213 4.48 -2.10 2.70
C SER A 213 4.65 -3.36 3.55
N ILE A 214 4.19 -4.47 3.01
CA ILE A 214 4.26 -5.79 3.61
C ILE A 214 4.77 -6.83 2.61
N MET A 215 5.21 -7.97 3.12
CA MET A 215 5.50 -9.16 2.33
C MET A 215 4.98 -10.39 3.06
N ARG A 216 4.68 -11.46 2.32
CA ARG A 216 4.32 -12.77 2.90
C ARG A 216 5.44 -13.74 2.67
N VAL A 217 5.94 -14.32 3.74
CA VAL A 217 7.05 -15.26 3.69
C VAL A 217 6.97 -16.18 4.90
N ASN A 218 7.20 -17.48 4.66
CA ASN A 218 7.17 -18.52 5.69
C ASN A 218 5.87 -18.54 6.54
N GLY A 219 4.71 -18.33 5.89
CA GLY A 219 3.40 -18.35 6.56
C GLY A 219 3.05 -17.09 7.36
N LEU A 220 3.93 -16.09 7.39
CA LEU A 220 3.74 -14.83 8.09
C LEU A 220 3.60 -13.66 7.12
N ILE A 221 2.79 -12.68 7.52
CA ILE A 221 2.75 -11.34 6.93
C ILE A 221 3.75 -10.49 7.69
N TRP A 222 4.73 -9.92 6.99
CA TRP A 222 5.79 -9.08 7.54
C TRP A 222 5.59 -7.64 7.12
N MET A 223 5.70 -6.69 8.05
CA MET A 223 5.95 -5.31 7.69
C MET A 223 7.35 -5.18 7.08
N THR A 224 7.43 -4.54 5.92
CA THR A 224 8.70 -4.20 5.26
C THR A 224 8.98 -2.71 5.30
N GLN A 225 7.96 -1.92 5.63
CA GLN A 225 8.14 -0.55 6.08
C GLN A 225 8.22 -0.49 7.61
N ASP A 226 9.18 0.28 8.13
CA ASP A 226 9.32 0.52 9.57
C ASP A 226 8.05 1.17 10.14
N LEU A 227 7.55 0.63 11.25
CA LEU A 227 6.37 1.14 11.94
C LEU A 227 6.61 2.58 12.39
N ASP A 228 5.62 3.43 12.17
CA ASP A 228 5.69 4.84 12.53
C ASP A 228 4.36 5.32 13.11
N PHE A 229 3.99 4.65 14.20
CA PHE A 229 2.83 4.94 15.01
C PHE A 229 3.23 5.62 16.32
N LYS A 230 2.63 6.77 16.64
CA LYS A 230 3.00 7.53 17.85
C LYS A 230 2.66 6.74 19.10
N PHE A 231 3.67 6.52 19.95
CA PHE A 231 3.52 5.87 21.25
C PHE A 231 4.25 6.67 22.33
N SER A 232 3.86 6.50 23.59
CA SER A 232 4.21 7.38 24.73
C SER A 232 5.69 7.77 24.81
N ASN A 233 6.61 6.81 24.71
CA ASN A 233 8.06 7.08 24.79
C ASN A 233 8.78 7.04 23.45
N SER A 234 8.08 6.82 22.34
CA SER A 234 8.69 6.70 21.01
C SER A 234 9.55 7.92 20.67
N LYS A 235 10.64 7.68 19.93
CA LYS A 235 11.65 8.68 19.59
C LYS A 235 11.75 8.86 18.09
N CYS A 236 11.89 10.09 17.64
CA CYS A 236 12.14 10.41 16.25
C CYS A 236 13.29 11.40 16.16
N TYR A 237 14.00 11.37 15.04
CA TYR A 237 15.09 12.29 14.81
C TYR A 237 14.58 13.74 14.76
N GLU A 238 15.32 14.67 15.38
CA GLU A 238 14.94 16.10 15.48
C GLU A 238 13.55 16.37 16.09
N ASP A 239 12.98 15.40 16.83
CA ASP A 239 11.58 15.43 17.31
C ASP A 239 10.53 15.62 16.20
N ASP A 240 10.92 15.41 14.92
CA ASP A 240 10.08 15.57 13.74
C ASP A 240 9.86 14.22 13.06
N CYS A 241 8.87 13.50 13.55
CA CYS A 241 8.48 12.19 13.04
C CYS A 241 7.84 12.25 11.65
N ASP A 242 7.22 13.39 11.31
CA ASP A 242 6.44 13.54 10.08
C ASP A 242 7.36 13.84 8.88
N ARG A 243 8.50 14.47 9.13
CA ARG A 243 9.52 14.74 8.12
C ARG A 243 10.20 13.50 7.57
N TYR A 244 10.29 12.44 8.36
CA TYR A 244 10.90 11.17 7.95
C TYR A 244 10.00 9.98 8.29
N PRO A 245 8.99 9.68 7.43
CA PRO A 245 8.14 8.50 7.58
C PRO A 245 8.97 7.23 7.82
N GLY A 246 8.62 6.44 8.83
CA GLY A 246 9.35 5.20 9.17
C GLY A 246 10.67 5.42 9.92
N SER A 247 10.85 6.57 10.57
CA SER A 247 12.05 6.87 11.39
C SER A 247 11.83 6.73 12.90
N ARG A 248 10.62 6.34 13.31
CA ARG A 248 10.25 6.26 14.72
C ARG A 248 10.84 5.02 15.38
N LEU A 249 11.48 5.24 16.53
CA LEU A 249 12.13 4.22 17.33
C LEU A 249 11.36 4.00 18.63
N TYR A 250 11.35 2.76 19.11
CA TYR A 250 10.61 2.32 20.29
C TYR A 250 11.52 1.55 21.22
N ASN A 251 11.31 1.67 22.53
CA ASN A 251 11.84 0.69 23.45
C ASN A 251 11.10 -0.64 23.29
N TRP A 252 11.66 -1.73 23.82
CA TRP A 252 11.14 -3.06 23.55
C TRP A 252 9.70 -3.26 24.02
N GLN A 253 9.35 -2.72 25.20
CA GLN A 253 7.99 -2.85 25.73
C GLN A 253 6.98 -2.08 24.87
N ASP A 254 7.31 -0.84 24.49
CA ASP A 254 6.47 -0.03 23.62
C ASP A 254 6.35 -0.64 22.22
N ALA A 255 7.42 -1.25 21.69
CA ALA A 255 7.41 -1.97 20.42
C ALA A 255 6.46 -3.16 20.44
N LYS A 256 6.46 -3.94 21.53
CA LYS A 256 5.54 -5.04 21.72
C LYS A 256 4.09 -4.55 21.81
N ASN A 257 3.84 -3.58 22.70
CA ASN A 257 2.51 -3.03 22.93
C ASN A 257 1.92 -2.40 21.66
N VAL A 258 2.72 -1.67 20.89
CA VAL A 258 2.22 -1.02 19.67
C VAL A 258 1.87 -2.06 18.59
N CYS A 259 2.69 -3.09 18.38
CA CYS A 259 2.32 -4.17 17.44
C CYS A 259 1.03 -4.87 17.88
N GLU A 260 0.92 -5.23 19.15
CA GLU A 260 -0.26 -5.91 19.71
C GLU A 260 -1.53 -5.06 19.61
N SER A 261 -1.43 -3.75 19.87
CA SER A 261 -2.57 -2.83 19.76
C SER A 261 -3.12 -2.72 18.32
N LEU A 262 -2.29 -3.03 17.32
CA LEU A 262 -2.65 -3.02 15.91
C LEU A 262 -3.14 -4.40 15.42
N GLY A 263 -3.16 -5.42 16.28
CA GLY A 263 -3.47 -6.81 15.90
C GLY A 263 -2.32 -7.54 15.21
N TRP A 264 -1.08 -7.12 15.47
CA TRP A 264 0.17 -7.73 15.02
C TRP A 264 1.00 -8.14 16.25
N ARG A 265 2.20 -8.67 16.04
CA ARG A 265 3.17 -8.94 17.12
C ARG A 265 4.60 -8.68 16.65
N LEU A 266 5.53 -8.60 17.60
CA LEU A 266 6.95 -8.65 17.24
C LEU A 266 7.32 -10.06 16.75
N PRO A 267 8.16 -10.17 15.71
CA PRO A 267 8.71 -11.45 15.26
C PRO A 267 9.62 -12.09 16.31
N THR A 268 9.73 -13.42 16.30
CA THR A 268 10.73 -14.17 17.10
C THR A 268 12.08 -14.23 16.38
N ASN A 269 13.11 -14.72 17.07
CA ASN A 269 14.41 -14.99 16.45
C ASN A 269 14.34 -16.02 15.33
N GLU A 270 13.60 -17.10 15.57
CA GLU A 270 13.44 -18.20 14.60
C GLU A 270 12.76 -17.69 13.33
N GLU A 271 11.78 -16.79 13.48
CA GLU A 271 11.08 -16.15 12.37
C GLU A 271 11.98 -15.20 11.59
N TRP A 272 12.78 -14.37 12.29
CA TRP A 272 13.80 -13.55 11.65
C TRP A 272 14.79 -14.39 10.85
N GLU A 273 15.33 -15.44 11.45
CA GLU A 273 16.29 -16.34 10.80
C GLU A 273 15.69 -17.02 9.58
N LEU A 274 14.48 -17.56 9.70
CA LEU A 274 13.80 -18.25 8.60
C LEU A 274 13.49 -17.28 7.46
N MET A 275 13.00 -16.07 7.78
CA MET A 275 12.75 -15.02 6.78
C MET A 275 14.03 -14.66 6.02
N ILE A 276 15.12 -14.38 6.73
CA ILE A 276 16.42 -14.05 6.12
C ILE A 276 16.92 -15.20 5.25
N LYS A 277 16.78 -16.46 5.73
CA LYS A 277 17.16 -17.66 4.97
C LYS A 277 16.39 -17.78 3.66
N THR A 278 15.08 -17.49 3.69
CA THR A 278 14.21 -17.57 2.50
C THR A 278 14.55 -16.49 1.48
N LEU A 279 14.70 -15.23 1.91
CA LEU A 279 14.98 -14.12 0.99
C LEU A 279 16.37 -14.20 0.36
N VAL A 280 17.38 -14.60 1.12
CA VAL A 280 18.75 -14.74 0.60
C VAL A 280 18.91 -16.03 -0.22
N GLY A 281 18.06 -17.03 0.00
CA GLY A 281 18.19 -18.36 -0.60
C GLY A 281 19.10 -19.28 0.23
N SER A 282 18.58 -20.43 0.65
CA SER A 282 19.25 -21.39 1.54
C SER A 282 20.60 -21.90 1.00
N GLN A 283 20.76 -21.93 -0.33
CA GLN A 283 21.98 -22.35 -1.03
C GLN A 283 23.14 -21.35 -0.92
N LEU A 284 22.90 -20.12 -0.44
CA LEU A 284 23.93 -19.10 -0.22
C LEU A 284 24.35 -19.01 1.26
N ILE A 285 23.97 -20.01 2.06
CA ILE A 285 24.20 -20.09 3.50
C ILE A 285 25.16 -21.24 3.77
N ASP A 286 26.40 -21.08 3.33
CA ASP A 286 27.50 -21.92 3.78
C ASP A 286 27.71 -21.72 5.29
N ASN A 287 28.19 -22.76 5.98
CA ASN A 287 28.40 -22.80 7.44
C ASN A 287 29.29 -21.66 7.99
N GLU A 288 29.99 -20.93 7.11
CA GLU A 288 30.61 -19.65 7.45
C GLU A 288 30.39 -18.61 6.35
N MET A 289 29.23 -17.94 6.35
CA MET A 289 29.10 -16.66 5.65
C MET A 289 28.37 -15.63 6.52
N LYS A 290 29.18 -14.94 7.34
CA LYS A 290 28.95 -13.62 7.97
C LYS A 290 28.81 -12.51 6.90
N SER A 291 28.06 -12.77 5.82
CA SER A 291 28.39 -12.37 4.45
C SER A 291 27.66 -11.13 3.91
N LYS A 292 28.48 -10.28 3.27
CA LYS A 292 28.15 -9.21 2.32
C LYS A 292 26.93 -9.45 1.43
N VAL A 293 26.70 -10.68 0.95
CA VAL A 293 25.58 -11.01 0.05
C VAL A 293 24.22 -10.94 0.76
N LYS A 294 24.16 -11.34 2.03
CA LYS A 294 22.93 -11.27 2.86
C LYS A 294 22.51 -9.83 3.07
N PHE A 295 23.48 -8.98 3.45
CA PHE A 295 23.25 -7.56 3.67
C PHE A 295 22.85 -6.86 2.38
N ASP A 296 23.55 -7.13 1.27
CA ASP A 296 23.29 -6.46 -0.01
C ASP A 296 21.91 -6.81 -0.59
N HIS A 297 21.36 -8.01 -0.33
CA HIS A 297 19.95 -8.32 -0.66
C HIS A 297 19.01 -7.49 0.21
N LEU A 298 19.07 -7.70 1.53
CA LEU A 298 18.11 -7.14 2.49
C LEU A 298 18.03 -5.60 2.50
N ILE A 299 19.02 -4.89 1.95
CA ILE A 299 19.08 -3.42 1.91
C ILE A 299 18.61 -2.85 0.57
N LYS A 300 18.71 -3.62 -0.52
CA LYS A 300 18.31 -3.12 -1.84
C LYS A 300 16.80 -3.13 -1.95
N ASP A 301 16.27 -2.09 -2.61
CA ASP A 301 14.90 -2.07 -3.10
C ASP A 301 14.88 -2.57 -4.55
N ASP A 302 15.40 -3.79 -4.77
CA ASP A 302 15.50 -4.42 -6.11
C ASP A 302 14.40 -5.45 -6.36
N GLY A 303 13.37 -5.46 -5.53
CA GLY A 303 12.22 -6.36 -5.64
C GLY A 303 12.27 -7.56 -4.70
N ASP A 304 13.24 -7.69 -3.79
CA ASP A 304 13.19 -8.71 -2.73
C ASP A 304 12.15 -8.41 -1.63
N GLY A 305 11.67 -7.16 -1.61
CA GLY A 305 10.55 -6.69 -0.81
C GLY A 305 10.90 -6.27 0.62
N PHE A 306 12.09 -6.58 1.15
CA PHE A 306 12.42 -6.26 2.54
C PHE A 306 12.96 -4.83 2.72
N ALA A 307 13.85 -4.35 1.82
CA ALA A 307 14.35 -2.97 1.80
C ALA A 307 14.61 -2.36 3.19
N ALA A 308 15.51 -2.98 3.96
CA ALA A 308 15.85 -2.58 5.31
C ALA A 308 16.34 -1.13 5.37
N ARG A 309 15.73 -0.33 6.23
CA ARG A 309 16.14 1.05 6.47
C ARG A 309 17.20 1.09 7.57
N LEU A 310 18.37 1.65 7.26
CA LEU A 310 19.44 1.91 8.24
C LEU A 310 19.08 3.10 9.15
N GLY A 311 18.04 2.94 9.97
CA GLY A 311 17.48 3.97 10.85
C GLY A 311 18.33 4.29 12.09
N GLY A 312 19.37 3.52 12.36
CA GLY A 312 20.19 3.66 13.55
C GLY A 312 19.44 3.30 14.83
N LYS A 313 19.88 3.89 15.95
CA LYS A 313 19.30 3.67 17.29
C LYS A 313 19.28 4.94 18.11
N TYR A 314 18.43 4.96 19.14
CA TYR A 314 18.48 5.97 20.19
C TYR A 314 18.80 5.31 21.54
N THR A 315 19.92 5.72 22.14
CA THR A 315 20.41 5.19 23.41
C THR A 315 21.08 6.30 24.20
N MET A 316 20.92 6.31 25.51
CA MET A 316 21.57 7.29 26.40
C MET A 316 21.34 8.75 25.97
N GLY A 317 20.14 9.07 25.47
CA GLY A 317 19.79 10.44 25.08
C GLY A 317 20.25 10.86 23.68
N LYS A 318 20.83 9.97 22.87
CA LYS A 318 21.42 10.32 21.58
C LYS A 318 21.02 9.35 20.48
N PHE A 319 20.80 9.90 19.28
CA PHE A 319 20.70 9.13 18.04
C PHE A 319 22.10 8.81 17.52
N THR A 320 22.30 7.55 17.11
CA THR A 320 23.57 7.04 16.57
C THR A 320 23.31 6.06 15.44
N ASP A 321 24.33 5.80 14.62
CA ASP A 321 24.33 4.79 13.53
C ASP A 321 23.30 5.02 12.40
N ILE A 322 22.72 6.22 12.29
CA ILE A 322 21.82 6.59 11.19
C ILE A 322 22.58 6.47 9.87
N GLY A 323 22.00 5.76 8.91
CA GLY A 323 22.62 5.46 7.61
C GLY A 323 23.72 4.40 7.65
N ALA A 324 24.09 3.91 8.83
CA ALA A 324 25.17 2.93 9.02
C ALA A 324 24.69 1.57 9.52
N ALA A 325 23.62 1.54 10.34
CA ALA A 325 23.06 0.31 10.87
C ALA A 325 21.52 0.35 10.98
N ALA A 326 20.91 -0.83 10.98
CA ALA A 326 19.51 -1.05 11.32
C ALA A 326 19.41 -1.98 12.52
N TYR A 327 18.41 -1.71 13.37
CA TYR A 327 18.09 -2.52 14.54
C TYR A 327 16.57 -2.74 14.54
N TYR A 328 16.14 -3.99 14.61
CA TYR A 328 14.73 -4.38 14.65
C TYR A 328 14.47 -5.31 15.82
N TRP A 329 13.52 -4.98 16.70
CA TRP A 329 13.23 -5.80 17.87
C TRP A 329 12.74 -7.22 17.53
N SER A 330 13.18 -8.17 18.35
CA SER A 330 12.59 -9.52 18.45
C SER A 330 11.75 -9.61 19.72
N SER A 331 10.73 -10.48 19.71
CA SER A 331 9.99 -10.87 20.90
C SER A 331 10.75 -11.86 21.79
N THR A 332 11.80 -12.50 21.25
CA THR A 332 12.62 -13.48 21.98
C THR A 332 13.56 -12.78 22.96
N GLU A 333 13.44 -13.11 24.26
CA GLU A 333 14.35 -12.62 25.29
C GLU A 333 15.67 -13.41 25.31
N VAL A 334 16.76 -12.78 25.76
CA VAL A 334 18.06 -13.46 25.91
C VAL A 334 18.06 -14.24 27.23
N PRO A 335 18.15 -15.58 27.21
CA PRO A 335 18.07 -16.40 28.41
C PRO A 335 19.08 -15.99 29.48
N GLY A 336 18.63 -15.89 30.73
CA GLY A 336 19.49 -15.57 31.87
C GLY A 336 19.98 -14.12 31.94
N THR A 337 19.40 -13.19 31.17
CA THR A 337 19.77 -11.76 31.19
C THR A 337 18.54 -10.85 31.20
N ALA A 338 18.74 -9.55 31.43
CA ALA A 338 17.70 -8.53 31.28
C ALA A 338 17.55 -8.01 29.82
N ASN A 339 18.22 -8.65 28.86
CA ASN A 339 18.29 -8.23 27.47
C ASN A 339 17.28 -8.97 26.59
N THR A 340 17.03 -8.41 25.42
CA THR A 340 16.20 -9.01 24.37
C THR A 340 16.93 -8.97 23.04
N PHE A 341 16.59 -9.89 22.15
CA PHE A 341 17.25 -9.97 20.85
C PHE A 341 16.74 -8.89 19.88
N SER A 342 17.59 -8.55 18.92
CA SER A 342 17.23 -7.75 17.75
C SER A 342 17.89 -8.30 16.51
N CYS A 343 17.22 -8.13 15.37
CA CYS A 343 17.84 -8.28 14.06
C CYS A 343 18.66 -7.02 13.75
N TYR A 344 19.96 -7.21 13.58
CA TYR A 344 20.95 -6.17 13.40
C TYR A 344 21.59 -6.27 12.01
N LEU A 345 21.61 -5.16 11.29
CA LEU A 345 22.29 -5.02 10.00
C LEU A 345 23.28 -3.86 10.08
N GLN A 346 24.50 -4.04 9.58
CA GLN A 346 25.50 -2.98 9.56
C GLN A 346 26.29 -2.94 8.25
N ILE A 347 26.41 -1.73 7.69
CA ILE A 347 26.96 -1.52 6.35
C ILE A 347 28.47 -1.71 6.26
N ASN A 348 29.22 -1.35 7.31
CA ASN A 348 30.70 -1.37 7.26
C ASN A 348 31.26 -2.77 7.12
N TYR A 349 30.67 -3.75 7.83
CA TYR A 349 31.04 -5.15 7.71
C TYR A 349 30.07 -5.95 6.84
N LYS A 350 29.05 -5.28 6.30
CA LYS A 350 27.94 -5.86 5.53
C LYS A 350 27.42 -7.14 6.18
N ASN A 351 27.16 -7.06 7.47
CA ASN A 351 26.76 -8.18 8.30
C ASN A 351 25.29 -8.07 8.69
N VAL A 352 24.66 -9.23 8.84
CA VAL A 352 23.32 -9.41 9.40
C VAL A 352 23.46 -10.40 10.55
N ALA A 353 22.94 -10.08 11.73
CA ALA A 353 23.05 -10.92 12.92
C ALA A 353 21.86 -10.75 13.85
N ILE A 354 21.58 -11.77 14.66
CA ILE A 354 20.65 -11.70 15.78
C ILE A 354 21.48 -11.48 17.06
N ILE A 355 21.29 -10.34 17.71
CA ILE A 355 22.14 -9.93 18.85
C ILE A 355 21.30 -9.36 20.00
N GLY A 356 21.77 -9.57 21.23
CA GLY A 356 21.09 -9.12 22.45
C GLY A 356 21.38 -7.67 22.81
N HIS A 357 20.35 -6.92 23.19
CA HIS A 357 20.44 -5.54 23.64
C HIS A 357 19.58 -5.26 24.88
N SER A 358 19.90 -4.18 25.58
CA SER A 358 19.07 -3.68 26.68
C SER A 358 17.69 -3.30 26.17
N LYS A 359 16.63 -3.75 26.88
CA LYS A 359 15.22 -3.40 26.60
C LYS A 359 14.94 -1.89 26.63
N SER A 360 15.84 -1.10 27.24
CA SER A 360 15.76 0.37 27.34
C SER A 360 16.28 1.13 26.10
N ASN A 361 16.96 0.43 25.17
CA ASN A 361 17.36 1.02 23.89
C ASN A 361 16.12 1.31 23.04
N PHE A 362 16.26 2.17 22.03
CA PHE A 362 15.18 2.47 21.10
C PHE A 362 15.60 2.09 19.68
N PHE A 363 14.83 1.20 19.05
CA PHE A 363 15.08 0.64 17.72
C PHE A 363 13.83 0.73 16.83
N SER A 364 14.01 0.53 15.53
CA SER A 364 12.89 0.42 14.58
C SER A 364 12.05 -0.82 14.89
N CYS A 365 10.79 -0.80 14.46
CA CYS A 365 9.86 -1.91 14.64
C CYS A 365 9.29 -2.36 13.29
N ARG A 366 9.27 -3.67 13.06
CA ARG A 366 8.57 -4.32 11.94
C ARG A 366 7.78 -5.48 12.53
N CYS A 367 6.46 -5.35 12.55
CA CYS A 367 5.59 -6.35 13.15
C CYS A 367 5.30 -7.48 12.15
N VAL A 368 4.89 -8.63 12.67
CA VAL A 368 4.40 -9.77 11.91
C VAL A 368 2.99 -10.16 12.32
N LYS A 369 2.26 -10.81 11.41
CA LYS A 369 0.91 -11.34 11.65
C LYS A 369 0.74 -12.67 10.94
N GLU A 370 0.00 -13.58 11.57
CA GLU A 370 -0.35 -14.86 10.97
C GLU A 370 -1.28 -14.68 9.75
N VAL A 371 -1.07 -15.49 8.73
CA VAL A 371 -2.02 -15.61 7.62
C VAL A 371 -3.23 -16.38 8.15
N GLN A 372 -4.41 -15.77 8.11
CA GLN A 372 -5.64 -16.44 8.55
C GLN A 372 -5.96 -17.59 7.58
N PRO A 373 -6.07 -18.84 8.06
CA PRO A 373 -6.49 -19.94 7.21
C PRO A 373 -7.93 -19.71 6.73
N TYR A 374 -8.22 -20.14 5.51
CA TYR A 374 -9.59 -20.21 5.02
C TYR A 374 -10.34 -21.31 5.80
N SER A 375 -11.18 -20.95 6.77
CA SER A 375 -12.10 -21.90 7.40
C SER A 375 -13.31 -22.10 6.49
N SER A 376 -13.44 -23.28 5.89
CA SER A 376 -14.55 -23.65 5.02
C SER A 376 -15.81 -24.11 5.79
N GLU A 377 -15.98 -23.68 7.04
CA GLU A 377 -17.11 -24.12 7.88
C GLU A 377 -18.43 -23.44 7.49
#